data_AF-A0A420D9Q6-F1
#
_entry.id   AF-A0A420D9Q6-F1
#
_cell.length_a   1.000
_cell.length_b   1.000
_cell.length_c   1.000
_cell.angle_alpha   90.00
_cell.angle_beta   90.00
_cell.angle_gamma   90.00
#
_symmetry.space_group_name_H-M   'P 1'
#
loop_
_entity.id
_entity.type
_entity.pdbx_description
1 polymer ?
#
loop_
_entity_poly.entity_id
_entity_poly.type
_entity_poly.pdbx_seq_one_letter_code
_entity_poly.pdbx_strand_id
1 'polypeptide(L)' 'MSSAELQLKLDIINRITELKEIRVIKEIKKLLDFELDEEIFELSKQQQDRIAEARKEYTNGEVSSDEEVKKEIEKWLNEK' A
#
# COMPACT_ATOMS: atom_id res chain seq x y z
N MET A 1 -26.41 10.17 -7.37
CA MET A 1 -25.92 11.07 -6.29
C MET A 1 -27.13 11.51 -5.48
N SER A 2 -27.14 11.26 -4.18
CA SER A 2 -28.21 11.66 -3.27
C SER A 2 -28.09 13.15 -2.89
N SER A 3 -29.19 13.75 -2.40
CA SER A 3 -29.17 15.13 -1.89
C SER A 3 -28.18 15.29 -0.74
N ALA A 4 -28.07 14.28 0.14
CA ALA A 4 -27.12 14.28 1.25
C ALA A 4 -25.65 14.23 0.78
N GLU A 5 -25.34 13.41 -0.22
CA GLU A 5 -24.00 13.37 -0.83
C GLU A 5 -23.60 14.70 -1.45
N LEU A 6 -24.54 15.37 -2.14
CA LEU A 6 -24.29 16.67 -2.75
C LEU A 6 -24.01 17.75 -1.69
N GLN A 7 -24.80 17.78 -0.61
CA GLN A 7 -24.57 18.73 0.48
C GLN A 7 -23.22 18.53 1.16
N LEU A 8 -22.84 17.28 1.41
CA LEU A 8 -21.54 16.96 1.99
C LEU A 8 -20.39 17.42 1.10
N LYS A 9 -20.50 17.20 -0.23
CA LYS A 9 -19.48 17.69 -1.18
C LYS A 9 -19.35 19.21 -1.15
N LEU A 10 -20.48 19.93 -1.15
CA LEU A 10 -20.48 21.40 -1.12
C LEU A 10 -19.87 21.94 0.19
N ASP A 11 -20.19 21.33 1.33
CA ASP A 11 -19.63 21.71 2.63
C ASP A 11 -18.10 21.57 2.65
N ILE A 12 -17.58 20.44 2.15
CA ILE A 12 -16.14 20.19 2.06
C ILE A 12 -15.46 21.20 1.12
N ILE A 13 -16.04 21.47 -0.05
CA ILE A 13 -15.50 22.45 -1.00
C ILE A 13 -15.38 23.82 -0.34
N ASN A 14 -16.46 24.30 0.28
CA ASN A 14 -16.47 25.60 0.94
C ASN A 14 -15.40 25.68 2.03
N ARG A 15 -15.29 24.63 2.87
CA ARG A 15 -14.29 24.57 3.93
C ARG A 15 -12.86 24.58 3.39
N ILE A 16 -12.59 23.91 2.26
CA ILE A 16 -11.28 23.94 1.60
C ILE A 16 -10.97 25.33 1.07
N THR A 17 -11.94 26.04 0.50
CA THR A 17 -11.72 27.40 -0.05
C THR A 17 -11.37 28.45 1.01
N GLU A 18 -11.76 28.21 2.26
CA GLU A 18 -11.47 29.09 3.39
C GLU A 18 -10.13 28.80 4.09
N LEU A 19 -9.49 27.66 3.78
CA LEU A 19 -8.20 27.29 4.38
C LEU A 19 -7.09 28.24 3.96
N LYS A 20 -6.24 28.62 4.93
CA LYS A 20 -5.08 29.50 4.70
C LYS A 20 -3.76 28.73 4.77
N GLU A 21 -3.76 27.62 5.49
CA GLU A 21 -2.59 26.80 5.76
C GLU A 21 -2.30 25.88 4.56
N ILE A 22 -1.41 26.31 3.68
CA ILE A 22 -1.00 25.52 2.49
C ILE A 22 -0.54 24.09 2.84
N ARG A 23 -0.01 23.87 4.04
CA ARG A 23 0.36 22.54 4.53
C ARG A 23 -0.85 21.61 4.61
N VAL A 24 -1.98 22.10 5.14
CA VAL A 24 -3.21 21.32 5.26
C VAL A 24 -3.79 21.01 3.88
N ILE A 25 -3.78 22.00 2.97
CA ILE A 25 -4.23 21.81 1.58
C ILE A 25 -3.42 20.71 0.88
N LYS A 26 -2.10 20.66 1.11
CA LYS A 26 -1.23 19.62 0.55
C LYS A 26 -1.57 18.23 1.07
N GLU A 27 -1.85 18.09 2.36
CA GLU A 27 -2.23 16.78 2.93
C GLU A 27 -3.59 16.31 2.41
N ILE A 28 -4.58 17.21 2.29
CA ILE A 28 -5.88 16.89 1.68
C ILE A 28 -5.69 16.42 0.23
N LYS A 29 -4.87 17.13 -0.55
CA LYS A 29 -4.56 16.73 -1.92
C LYS A 29 -3.93 15.34 -1.95
N LYS A 30 -2.92 15.08 -1.13
CA LYS A 30 -2.22 13.80 -1.07
C LYS A 30 -3.17 12.65 -0.72
N LEU A 31 -4.08 12.86 0.23
CA LEU A 31 -5.10 11.86 0.58
C LEU A 31 -6.01 11.56 -0.61
N LEU A 32 -6.52 12.60 -1.28
CA LEU A 32 -7.39 12.42 -2.44
C LEU A 32 -6.65 11.75 -3.61
N ASP A 33 -5.41 12.17 -3.87
CA ASP A 33 -4.58 11.55 -4.90
C ASP A 33 -4.38 10.06 -4.61
N PHE A 34 -4.15 9.67 -3.35
CA PHE A 34 -3.94 8.28 -2.96
C PHE A 34 -5.22 7.42 -3.01
N GLU A 35 -6.33 7.90 -2.47
CA GLU A 35 -7.60 7.15 -2.43
C GLU A 35 -8.28 7.05 -3.80
N LEU A 36 -8.02 8.03 -4.66
CA LEU A 36 -8.55 8.09 -6.02
C LEU A 36 -7.51 7.68 -7.07
N ASP A 37 -6.33 7.23 -6.63
CA ASP A 37 -5.36 6.65 -7.53
C ASP A 37 -5.93 5.33 -8.06
N GLU A 38 -6.35 5.35 -9.33
CA GLU A 38 -6.73 4.15 -10.05
C GLU A 38 -5.52 3.54 -10.79
N GLU A 39 -4.29 4.05 -10.56
CA GLU A 39 -3.10 3.47 -11.16
C GLU A 39 -2.96 2.00 -10.74
N ILE A 40 -2.91 1.14 -11.76
CA ILE A 40 -2.60 -0.26 -11.59
C ILE A 40 -1.15 -0.32 -11.10
N PHE A 41 -0.95 -0.75 -9.86
CA PHE A 41 0.40 -0.97 -9.34
C PHE A 41 1.14 -1.99 -10.22
N GLU A 42 2.07 -1.50 -11.02
CA GLU A 42 2.93 -2.34 -11.84
C GLU A 42 4.08 -2.89 -10.99
N LEU A 43 4.30 -4.20 -11.10
CA LEU A 43 5.43 -4.84 -10.45
C LEU A 43 6.73 -4.36 -11.10
N SER A 44 7.69 -3.95 -10.27
CA SER A 44 9.06 -3.70 -10.73
C SER A 44 9.68 -4.99 -11.28
N LYS A 45 10.70 -4.85 -12.12
CA LYS A 45 11.41 -6.01 -12.69
C LYS A 45 11.92 -6.95 -11.60
N GLN A 46 12.47 -6.40 -10.51
CA GLN A 46 12.94 -7.18 -9.37
C GLN A 46 11.79 -7.96 -8.68
N GLN A 47 10.61 -7.37 -8.55
CA GLN A 47 9.45 -8.05 -7.95
C GLN A 47 8.94 -9.16 -8.86
N GLN A 48 8.89 -8.93 -10.18
CA GLN A 48 8.52 -9.95 -11.16
C GLN A 48 9.49 -11.14 -11.11
N ASP A 49 10.78 -10.87 -11.05
CA ASP A 49 11.81 -11.91 -11.00
C ASP A 49 11.71 -12.73 -9.71
N ARG A 50 11.49 -12.09 -8.56
CA ARG A 50 11.26 -12.79 -7.27
C ARG A 50 10.00 -13.66 -7.29
N ILE A 51 8.92 -13.20 -7.92
CA ILE A 51 7.69 -14.00 -8.06
C ILE A 51 7.93 -15.19 -8.98
N ALA A 52 8.68 -15.01 -10.06
CA ALA A 52 9.04 -16.10 -10.97
C ALA A 52 9.90 -17.16 -10.27
N GLU A 53 10.87 -16.73 -9.46
CA GLU A 53 11.69 -17.59 -8.61
C GLU A 53 10.84 -18.38 -7.61
N ALA A 54 10.02 -17.70 -6.80
CA ALA A 54 9.15 -18.36 -5.81
C ALA A 54 8.19 -19.40 -6.43
N ARG A 55 7.67 -19.13 -7.64
CA ARG A 55 6.84 -20.09 -8.38
C ARG A 55 7.62 -21.33 -8.79
N LYS A 56 8.89 -21.15 -9.16
CA LYS A 56 9.79 -22.25 -9.51
C LYS A 56 10.15 -23.08 -8.28
N GLU A 57 10.50 -22.43 -7.18
CA GLU A 57 10.79 -23.07 -5.88
C GLU A 57 9.61 -23.95 -5.44
N TYR A 58 8.39 -23.39 -5.46
CA TYR A 58 7.17 -24.14 -5.14
C TYR A 58 6.96 -25.36 -6.03
N THR A 59 7.15 -25.20 -7.35
CA THR A 59 6.99 -26.30 -8.32
C THR A 59 8.04 -27.40 -8.12
N ASN A 60 9.25 -27.02 -7.73
CA ASN A 60 10.35 -27.95 -7.46
C ASN A 60 10.25 -28.60 -6.06
N GLY A 61 9.29 -28.20 -5.23
CA GLY A 61 9.20 -28.64 -3.84
C GLY A 61 10.28 -28.05 -2.93
N GLU A 62 10.90 -26.94 -3.34
CA GLU A 62 11.84 -26.14 -2.54
C GLU A 62 11.05 -25.31 -1.52
N VAL A 63 10.37 -26.00 -0.60
CA VAL A 63 9.54 -25.41 0.46
C VAL A 63 10.16 -25.71 1.82
N SER A 64 9.97 -24.81 2.77
CA SER A 64 10.36 -25.01 4.15
C SER A 64 9.13 -25.22 5.03
N SER A 65 9.25 -26.10 6.02
CA SER A 65 8.27 -26.23 7.08
C SER A 65 8.29 -25.04 8.02
N ASP A 66 7.18 -24.81 8.71
CA ASP A 66 7.07 -23.76 9.74
C ASP A 66 8.15 -23.90 10.82
N GLU A 67 8.51 -25.13 11.19
CA GLU A 67 9.56 -25.42 12.18
C GLU A 67 10.97 -25.02 11.68
N GLU A 68 11.29 -25.30 10.42
CA GLU A 68 12.56 -24.91 9.80
C GLU A 68 12.69 -23.38 9.71
N VAL A 69 11.63 -22.71 9.27
CA VAL A 69 11.59 -21.24 9.17
C VAL A 69 11.72 -20.58 10.54
N LYS A 70 11.02 -21.10 11.56
CA LYS A 70 11.13 -20.58 12.93
C LYS A 70 12.55 -20.69 13.48
N LYS A 71 13.21 -21.83 13.26
CA LYS A 71 14.58 -22.05 13.70
C LYS A 71 15.56 -21.07 13.03
N GLU A 72 15.36 -20.77 11.76
CA GLU A 72 16.15 -19.78 11.02
C GLU A 72 15.93 -18.36 11.56
N ILE A 73 14.67 -17.98 11.81
CA ILE A 73 14.32 -16.69 12.41
C ILE A 73 14.96 -16.53 13.80
N GLU A 74 14.86 -17.55 14.66
CA GLU A 74 15.50 -17.54 15.98
C GLU A 74 17.01 -17.39 15.88
N LYS A 75 17.66 -18.07 14.93
CA LYS A 75 19.09 -17.93 14.69
C LYS A 75 19.45 -16.49 14.30
N TRP A 76 18.74 -15.90 13.35
CA TRP A 76 18.97 -14.52 12.92
C TRP A 76 18.78 -13.50 14.06
N LEU A 77 17.77 -13.70 14.92
CA LEU A 77 17.53 -12.83 16.07
C LEU A 77 18.61 -12.94 17.16
N ASN A 78 19.21 -14.12 17.31
CA ASN A 78 20.28 -14.40 18.28
C ASN A 78 21.70 -14.12 17.75
N GLU A 79 21.86 -13.75 16.48
CA GLU A 79 23.13 -13.32 15.88
C GLU A 79 23.47 -11.84 16.20
N LYS A 80 22.65 -11.15 17.00
CA LYS A 80 22.92 -9.83 17.61
C LYS A 80 23.46 -9.95 19.02
#